data_AF-A0A8X7WMS9-F1
#
_entry.id   AF-A0A8X7WMS9-F1
#
_cell.length_a   1.000
_cell.length_b   1.000
_cell.length_c   1.000
_cell.angle_alpha   90.00
_cell.angle_beta   90.00
_cell.angle_gamma   90.00
#
_symmetry.space_group_name_H-M   'P 1'
#
loop_
_entity.id
_entity.type
_entity.pdbx_description
1 polymer ?
#
loop_
_entity_poly.entity_id
_entity_poly.type
_entity_poly.pdbx_seq_one_letter_code
_entity_poly.pdbx_strand_id
1 'polypeptide(L)'
;MPLSHVLATKIGAKLTEVRKNGTCRWLRPDGKTQVTVEYYNDNGAMVPVRVHTVLISTQHDETVTNDEIARDLKEHVIKPIIPRSTSTTRPSSTSTHQAGS
;
A
#
# COMPACT_ATOMS: atom_id res chain seq x y z
N MET A 1 8.48 9.05 14.56
CA MET A 1 8.40 8.53 13.17
C MET A 1 7.09 9.02 12.55
N PRO A 2 7.10 9.72 11.41
CA PRO A 2 5.88 10.16 10.71
C PRO A 2 5.02 8.98 10.24
N LEU A 3 3.69 9.09 10.34
CA LEU A 3 2.77 7.99 10.01
C LEU A 3 2.91 7.55 8.54
N SER A 4 3.10 8.48 7.62
CA SER A 4 3.31 8.21 6.20
C SER A 4 4.49 7.28 5.94
N HIS A 5 5.63 7.53 6.61
CA HIS A 5 6.81 6.68 6.51
C HIS A 5 6.56 5.29 7.11
N VAL A 6 5.94 5.23 8.29
CA VAL A 6 5.63 3.95 8.95
C VAL A 6 4.71 3.08 8.09
N LEU A 7 3.69 3.67 7.47
CA LEU A 7 2.77 2.95 6.60
C LEU A 7 3.47 2.43 5.34
N ALA A 8 4.26 3.28 4.65
CA ALA A 8 5.00 2.84 3.47
C ALA A 8 5.95 1.67 3.79
N THR A 9 6.75 1.80 4.85
CA THR A 9 7.69 0.75 5.27
C THR A 9 6.97 -0.54 5.66
N LYS A 10 5.83 -0.46 6.36
CA LYS A 10 5.02 -1.64 6.71
C LYS A 10 4.45 -2.33 5.46
N ILE A 11 3.98 -1.56 4.46
CA ILE A 11 3.46 -2.12 3.20
C ILE A 11 4.58 -2.86 2.47
N GLY A 12 5.78 -2.29 2.37
CA GLY A 12 6.94 -2.97 1.77
C GLY A 12 7.32 -4.26 2.49
N ALA A 13 7.31 -4.25 3.82
CA ALA A 13 7.56 -5.45 4.62
C ALA A 13 6.49 -6.54 4.39
N LYS A 14 5.21 -6.14 4.33
CA LYS A 14 4.09 -7.07 4.10
C LYS A 14 4.11 -7.65 2.69
N LEU A 15 4.48 -6.87 1.67
CA LEU A 15 4.71 -7.36 0.31
C LEU A 15 5.75 -8.50 0.30
N THR A 16 6.83 -8.32 1.05
CA THR A 16 7.86 -9.36 1.19
C THR A 16 7.34 -10.59 1.93
N GLU A 17 6.51 -10.40 2.96
CA GLU A 17 5.89 -11.48 3.73
C GLU A 17 4.95 -12.32 2.86
N VAL A 18 4.01 -11.69 2.14
CA VAL A 18 3.02 -12.38 1.28
C VAL A 18 3.67 -13.10 0.09
N ARG A 19 4.84 -12.62 -0.33
CA ARG A 19 5.67 -13.31 -1.32
C ARG A 19 6.33 -14.54 -0.71
N LYS A 20 6.99 -14.41 0.45
CA LYS A 20 7.73 -15.51 1.09
C LYS A 20 6.83 -16.61 1.64
N ASN A 21 5.64 -16.26 2.11
CA ASN A 21 4.67 -17.24 2.61
C ASN A 21 3.83 -17.89 1.49
N GLY A 22 3.98 -17.43 0.24
CA GLY A 22 3.29 -17.97 -0.92
C GLY A 22 1.82 -17.59 -1.05
N THR A 23 1.34 -16.57 -0.33
CA THR A 23 -0.03 -16.03 -0.48
C THR A 23 -0.20 -15.39 -1.87
N CYS A 24 0.76 -14.59 -2.29
CA CYS A 24 0.82 -14.01 -3.63
C CYS A 24 2.04 -14.57 -4.35
N ARG A 25 1.90 -15.75 -4.99
CA ARG A 25 3.04 -16.44 -5.65
C ARG A 25 3.56 -15.73 -6.88
N TRP A 26 2.71 -14.91 -7.51
CA TRP A 26 3.03 -14.13 -8.70
C TRP A 26 3.92 -12.91 -8.40
N LEU A 27 4.13 -12.56 -7.12
CA LEU A 27 4.88 -11.37 -6.69
C LEU A 27 6.39 -11.60 -6.78
N ARG A 28 7.10 -10.70 -7.47
CA ARG A 28 8.57 -10.73 -7.59
C ARG A 28 9.23 -9.85 -6.51
N PRO A 29 10.57 -9.93 -6.32
CA PRO A 29 11.24 -9.25 -5.21
C PRO A 29 11.26 -7.72 -5.27
N ASP A 30 11.08 -7.12 -6.45
CA ASP A 30 11.11 -5.66 -6.61
C ASP A 30 9.72 -5.05 -6.37
N GLY A 31 9.68 -4.07 -5.47
CA GLY A 31 8.46 -3.42 -5.02
C GLY A 31 8.74 -2.05 -4.42
N LYS A 32 8.03 -1.03 -4.90
CA LYS A 32 8.03 0.34 -4.43
C LYS A 32 6.68 0.66 -3.82
N THR A 33 6.70 1.34 -2.69
CA THR A 33 5.49 1.75 -1.98
C THR A 33 5.56 3.23 -1.64
N GLN A 34 4.46 3.93 -1.82
CA GLN A 34 4.34 5.33 -1.47
C GLN A 34 2.97 5.59 -0.84
N VAL A 35 2.96 6.30 0.28
CA VAL A 35 1.74 6.61 1.03
C VAL A 35 1.66 8.10 1.25
N THR A 36 0.59 8.69 0.75
CA THR A 36 0.25 10.10 0.99
C THR A 36 -0.76 10.15 2.12
N VAL A 37 -0.40 10.82 3.21
CA VAL A 37 -1.26 11.05 4.39
C VAL A 37 -1.59 12.52 4.44
N GLU A 38 -2.85 12.84 4.65
CA GLU A 38 -3.31 14.20 4.92
C GLU A 38 -3.10 14.49 6.41
N TYR A 39 -2.46 15.62 6.71
CA TYR A 39 -2.17 16.06 8.07
C TYR A 39 -2.87 17.38 8.36
N TYR A 40 -3.30 17.55 9.60
CA TYR A 40 -3.77 18.81 10.16
C TYR A 40 -2.70 19.39 11.08
N ASN A 41 -2.51 20.70 11.02
CA ASN A 41 -1.60 21.42 11.91
C ASN A 41 -2.36 21.89 13.14
N ASP A 42 -2.11 21.25 14.27
CA ASP A 42 -2.63 21.68 15.57
C ASP A 42 -1.50 22.31 16.38
N ASN A 43 -1.39 23.64 16.35
CA ASN A 43 -0.41 24.42 17.11
C ASN A 43 1.05 23.94 16.95
N GLY A 44 1.44 23.52 15.75
CA GLY A 44 2.77 22.99 15.44
C GLY A 44 2.88 21.47 15.53
N ALA A 45 1.85 20.77 16.01
CA ALA A 45 1.77 19.31 15.98
C ALA A 45 1.10 18.85 14.67
N MET A 46 1.76 17.92 13.96
CA MET A 46 1.22 17.30 12.74
C MET A 46 0.35 16.10 13.10
N VAL A 47 -0.97 16.27 13.06
CA VAL A 47 -1.95 15.23 13.38
C VAL A 47 -2.43 14.57 12.08
N PRO A 48 -2.22 13.26 11.87
CA PRO A 48 -2.69 12.57 10.67
C PRO A 48 -4.22 12.47 10.67
N VAL A 49 -4.85 12.99 9.62
CA VAL A 49 -6.31 12.97 9.46
C VAL A 49 -6.75 11.70 8.75
N ARG A 50 -6.12 11.38 7.61
CA ARG A 50 -6.46 10.22 6.78
C ARG A 50 -5.36 9.83 5.81
N VAL A 51 -5.44 8.62 5.28
CA VAL A 51 -4.63 8.21 4.12
C VAL A 51 -5.32 8.68 2.83
N HIS A 52 -4.65 9.54 2.06
CA HIS A 52 -5.18 10.08 0.81
C HIS A 52 -4.99 9.10 -0.35
N THR A 53 -3.75 8.63 -0.55
CA THR A 53 -3.35 7.82 -1.70
C THR A 53 -2.34 6.78 -1.26
N VAL A 54 -2.51 5.56 -1.75
CA VAL A 54 -1.56 4.46 -1.60
C VAL A 54 -1.17 4.02 -3.00
N LEU A 55 0.12 4.16 -3.31
CA LEU A 55 0.71 3.71 -4.56
C LEU A 55 1.58 2.49 -4.26
N ILE A 56 1.31 1.40 -4.95
CA ILE A 56 2.11 0.18 -4.89
C ILE A 56 2.53 -0.14 -6.30
N SER A 57 3.83 -0.20 -6.54
CA SER A 57 4.38 -0.66 -7.80
C SER A 57 5.24 -1.88 -7.53
N THR A 58 4.93 -3.01 -8.13
CA THR A 58 5.64 -4.25 -7.88
C THR A 58 5.85 -4.99 -9.19
N GLN A 59 6.97 -5.69 -9.29
CA GLN A 59 7.14 -6.68 -10.35
C GLN A 59 6.26 -7.89 -10.05
N HIS A 60 5.62 -8.40 -11.10
CA HIS A 60 4.80 -9.59 -11.05
C HIS A 60 5.12 -10.49 -12.24
N ASP A 61 4.64 -11.71 -12.18
CA ASP A 61 4.70 -12.62 -13.30
C ASP A 61 3.69 -12.25 -14.40
N GLU A 62 3.89 -12.74 -15.63
CA GLU A 62 2.99 -12.46 -16.77
C GLU A 62 1.66 -13.24 -16.68
N THR A 63 1.58 -14.17 -15.73
CA THR A 63 0.45 -15.08 -15.54
C THR A 63 -0.72 -14.47 -14.77
N VAL A 64 -0.52 -13.32 -14.11
CA VAL A 64 -1.54 -12.66 -13.28
C VAL A 64 -2.13 -11.45 -13.97
N THR A 65 -3.43 -11.25 -13.84
CA THR A 65 -4.13 -10.09 -14.40
C THR A 65 -4.04 -8.87 -13.49
N ASN A 66 -4.15 -7.67 -14.07
CA ASN A 66 -4.14 -6.42 -13.30
C ASN A 66 -5.26 -6.36 -12.23
N ASP A 67 -6.42 -6.94 -12.52
CA ASP A 67 -7.55 -6.98 -11.58
C ASP A 67 -7.26 -7.89 -10.38
N GLU A 68 -6.61 -9.03 -10.61
CA GLU A 68 -6.17 -9.93 -9.53
C GLU A 68 -5.08 -9.29 -8.67
N ILE A 69 -4.10 -8.62 -9.29
CA ILE A 69 -3.08 -7.86 -8.58
C ILE A 69 -3.73 -6.82 -7.66
N ALA A 70 -4.65 -6.01 -8.21
CA ALA A 70 -5.31 -4.95 -7.45
C ALA A 70 -6.14 -5.51 -6.29
N ARG A 71 -6.87 -6.62 -6.51
CA ARG A 71 -7.66 -7.29 -5.48
C ARG A 71 -6.78 -7.85 -4.36
N ASP A 72 -5.77 -8.61 -4.71
CA ASP A 72 -4.90 -9.31 -3.76
C ASP A 72 -4.08 -8.31 -2.93
N LEU A 73 -3.53 -7.26 -3.56
CA LEU A 73 -2.82 -6.20 -2.85
C LEU A 73 -3.75 -5.47 -1.86
N LYS A 74 -5.00 -5.22 -2.25
CA LYS A 74 -5.97 -4.58 -1.37
C LYS A 74 -6.32 -5.45 -0.16
N GLU A 75 -6.58 -6.74 -0.37
CA GLU A 75 -6.99 -7.69 0.68
C GLU A 75 -5.84 -8.12 1.59
N HIS A 76 -4.69 -8.49 1.02
CA HIS A 76 -3.60 -9.12 1.76
C HIS A 76 -2.51 -8.15 2.21
N VAL A 77 -2.44 -6.94 1.63
CA VAL A 77 -1.39 -5.96 1.95
C VAL A 77 -1.97 -4.69 2.56
N ILE A 78 -2.95 -4.04 1.90
CA ILE A 78 -3.46 -2.73 2.36
C ILE A 78 -4.35 -2.89 3.59
N LYS A 79 -5.38 -3.74 3.54
CA LYS A 79 -6.34 -3.92 4.64
C LYS A 79 -5.69 -4.32 5.98
N PRO A 80 -4.69 -5.21 6.05
CA PRO A 80 -4.06 -5.58 7.30
C PRO A 80 -3.23 -4.46 7.96
N ILE A 81 -2.81 -3.46 7.18
CA ILE A 81 -1.89 -2.41 7.64
C ILE A 81 -2.63 -1.11 7.90
N ILE A 82 -3.56 -0.74 7.02
CA ILE A 82 -4.33 0.49 7.11
C ILE A 82 -5.73 0.11 7.61
N PRO A 83 -6.01 0.24 8.93
CA PRO A 83 -7.32 -0.05 9.47
C PRO A 83 -8.37 0.93 8.93
N ARG A 84 -9.58 0.40 8.73
CA ARG A 84 -10.75 1.11 8.15
C ARG A 84 -11.11 2.42 8.88
N SER A 85 -10.67 2.59 10.13
CA SER A 85 -10.90 3.81 10.92
C SER A 85 -10.22 5.07 10.32
N THR A 86 -9.24 4.89 9.42
CA THR A 86 -8.53 6.00 8.75
C THR A 86 -9.05 6.31 7.33
N SER A 87 -10.05 5.56 6.85
CA SER A 87 -10.65 5.74 5.52
C SER A 87 -12.07 6.31 5.63
N THR A 88 -12.25 7.61 5.43
CA THR A 88 -13.58 8.26 5.45
C THR A 88 -13.87 8.97 4.11
N THR A 89 -15.08 8.72 3.60
CA THR A 89 -15.92 9.38 2.57
C THR A 89 -15.44 9.57 1.12
N ARG A 90 -14.14 9.56 0.79
CA ARG A 90 -13.67 9.52 -0.61
C ARG A 90 -12.88 8.25 -0.90
N PRO A 91 -13.05 7.60 -2.07
CA PRO A 91 -12.25 6.45 -2.41
C PRO A 91 -10.78 6.87 -2.42
N SER A 92 -9.98 6.28 -1.54
CA SER A 92 -8.52 6.39 -1.61
C SER A 92 -8.10 5.85 -2.97
N SER A 93 -7.45 6.69 -3.77
CA SER A 93 -6.92 6.27 -5.07
C SER A 93 -5.82 5.25 -4.81
N THR A 94 -6.08 4.01 -5.20
CA THR A 94 -5.12 2.92 -5.15
C THR A 94 -4.68 2.68 -6.58
N SER A 95 -3.43 3.00 -6.87
CA SER A 95 -2.84 2.80 -8.20
C SER A 95 -1.83 1.67 -8.10
N THR A 96 -1.99 0.65 -8.93
CA THR A 96 -1.09 -0.49 -9.05
C THR A 96 -0.50 -0.50 -10.44
N HIS A 97 0.82 -0.35 -10.53
CA HIS A 97 1.55 -0.32 -11.81
C HIS A 97 2.75 -1.28 -11.76
N GLN A 98 3.06 -1.91 -12.89
CA GLN A 98 4.26 -2.71 -13.04
C GLN A 98 5.51 -1.82 -12.89
N ALA A 99 6.43 -2.24 -12.02
CA ALA A 99 7.69 -1.53 -11.81
C ALA A 99 8.69 -1.85 -12.94
N GLY A 100 8.71 -1.03 -13.98
CA GLY A 100 9.69 -1.09 -15.06
C GLY A 100 9.28 -1.95 -16.26
N SER A 101 9.23 -1.31 -17.43
CA SER A 101 9.60 -1.90 -18.73
C SER A 101 10.97 -1.34 -19.10
#